data_AF-A0A831NNW0-F1
#
_entry.id   AF-A0A831NNW0-F1
#
_cell.length_a   1.000
_cell.length_b   1.000
_cell.length_c   1.000
_cell.angle_alpha   90.00
_cell.angle_beta   90.00
_cell.angle_gamma   90.00
#
_symmetry.space_group_name_H-M   'P 1'
#
loop_
_entity.id
_entity.type
_entity.pdbx_description
1 polymer ?
#
loop_
_entity_poly.entity_id
_entity_poly.type
_entity_poly.pdbx_seq_one_letter_code
_entity_poly.pdbx_strand_id
1 'polypeptide(L)'
;LKPGDTLVIPAPREVDELMRMVPPGLVVTINEIRDALARRHGTTAACPITTGIFARIAAEATVEAAGEDGEIRNPYWRTLKAGGVINEKYPGGVELQRELLEKEGHKVERRGKKYVVVDYRERLFTF
;
A
#
# COMPACT_ATOMS: atom_id res chain seq x y z
N LEU A 1 4.84 -20.90 -4.02
CA LEU A 1 6.28 -21.12 -4.28
C LEU A 1 6.48 -22.62 -4.41
N LYS A 2 7.13 -23.05 -5.48
CA LYS A 2 7.56 -24.44 -5.69
C LYS A 2 9.04 -24.59 -5.31
N PRO A 3 9.54 -25.82 -5.09
CA PRO A 3 10.97 -26.05 -4.90
C PRO A 3 11.78 -25.39 -6.02
N GLY A 4 12.83 -24.65 -5.64
CA GLY A 4 13.67 -23.87 -6.57
C GLY A 4 13.24 -22.42 -6.79
N ASP A 5 12.05 -22.01 -6.34
CA ASP A 5 11.66 -20.60 -6.37
C ASP A 5 12.43 -19.79 -5.31
N THR A 6 12.75 -18.54 -5.64
CA THR A 6 13.41 -17.60 -4.73
C THR A 6 12.43 -16.57 -4.17
N LEU A 7 12.63 -16.20 -2.91
CA LEU A 7 11.77 -15.26 -2.19
C LEU A 7 12.61 -14.13 -1.60
N VAL A 8 12.34 -12.89 -2.00
CA VAL A 8 12.95 -11.71 -1.35
C VAL A 8 12.17 -11.35 -0.08
N ILE A 9 12.91 -11.14 1.01
CA ILE A 9 12.42 -10.43 2.19
C ILE A 9 12.84 -8.97 2.00
N PRO A 10 11.93 -8.07 1.60
CA PRO A 10 12.30 -6.69 1.26
C PRO A 10 12.77 -5.92 2.48
N ALA A 11 13.57 -4.88 2.29
CA ALA A 11 13.82 -3.93 3.37
C ALA A 11 12.60 -3.00 3.56
N PRO A 12 12.30 -2.54 4.80
CA PRO A 12 11.19 -1.60 5.02
C PRO A 12 11.28 -0.32 4.19
N ARG A 13 12.51 0.16 3.97
CA ARG A 13 12.78 1.37 3.17
C ARG A 13 12.38 1.19 1.70
N GLU A 14 12.54 0.00 1.13
CA GLU A 14 12.14 -0.26 -0.26
C GLU A 14 10.61 -0.25 -0.41
N VAL A 15 9.89 -0.74 0.60
CA VAL A 15 8.42 -0.68 0.62
C VAL A 15 7.96 0.77 0.73
N ASP A 16 8.56 1.55 1.64
CA ASP A 16 8.28 2.98 1.80
C ASP A 16 8.57 3.78 0.53
N GLU A 17 9.72 3.54 -0.13
CA GLU A 17 10.07 4.13 -1.43
C GLU A 17 8.97 3.90 -2.48
N LEU A 18 8.52 2.66 -2.65
CA LEU A 18 7.48 2.31 -3.61
C LEU A 18 6.13 2.97 -3.25
N MET A 19 5.76 3.01 -1.97
CA MET A 19 4.53 3.69 -1.54
C MET A 19 4.55 5.19 -1.85
N ARG A 20 5.71 5.85 -1.72
CA ARG A 20 5.88 7.28 -2.02
C ARG A 20 5.77 7.63 -3.50
N MET A 21 6.02 6.67 -4.39
CA MET A 21 5.95 6.89 -5.84
C MET A 21 4.51 7.02 -6.37
N VAL A 22 3.50 6.57 -5.61
CA VAL A 22 2.11 6.54 -6.09
C VAL A 22 1.56 7.97 -6.13
N PRO A 23 1.22 8.52 -7.31
CA PRO A 23 0.75 9.89 -7.43
C PRO A 23 -0.71 10.06 -6.97
N PRO A 24 -1.17 11.29 -6.70
CA PRO A 24 -2.55 11.56 -6.32
C PRO A 24 -3.57 11.02 -7.33
N GLY A 25 -4.67 10.45 -6.84
CA GLY A 25 -5.75 9.90 -7.66
C GLY A 25 -5.47 8.51 -8.24
N LEU A 26 -4.27 7.97 -8.00
CA LEU A 26 -3.93 6.56 -8.27
C LEU A 26 -3.76 5.79 -6.96
N VAL A 27 -3.93 4.48 -7.07
CA VAL A 27 -3.74 3.53 -5.97
C VAL A 27 -2.80 2.41 -6.40
N VAL A 28 -2.22 1.74 -5.42
CA VAL A 28 -1.46 0.51 -5.62
C VAL A 28 -2.01 -0.55 -4.67
N THR A 29 -1.82 -1.84 -4.95
CA THR A 29 -2.05 -2.86 -3.92
C THR A 29 -0.74 -3.50 -3.46
N ILE A 30 -0.84 -4.22 -2.34
CA ILE A 30 0.29 -4.99 -1.82
C ILE A 30 0.88 -5.97 -2.85
N ASN A 31 0.10 -6.43 -3.83
CA ASN A 31 0.60 -7.34 -4.86
C ASN A 31 1.50 -6.63 -5.87
N GLU A 32 1.11 -5.45 -6.35
CA GLU A 32 1.94 -4.68 -7.29
C GLU A 32 3.26 -4.24 -6.64
N ILE A 33 3.25 -3.90 -5.34
CA ILE A 33 4.48 -3.65 -4.57
C ILE A 33 5.35 -4.91 -4.52
N ARG A 34 4.77 -6.07 -4.25
CA ARG A 34 5.51 -7.35 -4.21
C ARG A 34 6.11 -7.70 -5.57
N ASP A 35 5.37 -7.46 -6.64
CA ASP A 35 5.84 -7.71 -8.00
C ASP A 35 6.99 -6.77 -8.36
N ALA A 36 6.93 -5.50 -7.97
CA ALA A 36 8.03 -4.55 -8.15
C ALA A 36 9.28 -4.96 -7.38
N LEU A 37 9.13 -5.40 -6.13
CA LEU A 37 10.25 -5.90 -5.31
C LEU A 37 10.86 -7.17 -5.91
N ALA A 38 10.04 -8.12 -6.36
CA ALA A 38 10.55 -9.33 -7.00
C ALA A 38 11.33 -9.01 -8.28
N ARG A 39 10.83 -8.08 -9.11
CA ARG A 39 11.54 -7.59 -10.30
C ARG A 39 12.86 -6.91 -9.94
N ARG A 40 12.87 -6.04 -8.93
CA ARG A 40 14.06 -5.30 -8.47
C ARG A 40 15.19 -6.24 -8.02
N HIS A 41 14.85 -7.37 -7.41
CA HIS A 41 15.81 -8.35 -6.87
C HIS A 41 16.02 -9.58 -7.74
N GLY A 42 15.35 -9.69 -8.89
CA GLY A 42 15.44 -10.86 -9.77
C GLY A 42 14.95 -12.15 -9.11
N THR A 43 13.99 -12.07 -8.18
CA THR A 43 13.44 -13.24 -7.47
C THR A 43 12.10 -13.68 -8.03
N THR A 44 11.67 -14.91 -7.69
CA THR A 44 10.35 -15.41 -8.11
C THR A 44 9.20 -14.63 -7.47
N ALA A 45 9.35 -14.21 -6.20
CA ALA A 45 8.36 -13.41 -5.50
C ALA A 45 8.99 -12.58 -4.37
N ALA A 46 8.21 -11.65 -3.83
CA ALA A 46 8.44 -11.00 -2.54
C ALA A 46 7.51 -11.55 -1.45
N CYS A 47 8.02 -11.63 -0.23
CA CYS A 47 7.30 -12.18 0.92
C CYS A 47 6.04 -11.35 1.24
N PRO A 48 4.84 -11.96 1.19
CA PRO A 48 3.59 -11.23 1.41
C PRO A 48 3.47 -10.71 2.84
N ILE A 49 3.96 -11.46 3.82
CA ILE A 49 3.84 -11.12 5.24
C ILE A 49 4.68 -9.89 5.56
N THR A 50 5.98 -9.93 5.24
CA THR A 50 6.89 -8.82 5.55
C THR A 50 6.57 -7.58 4.74
N THR A 51 6.18 -7.71 3.46
CA THR A 51 5.74 -6.54 2.67
C THR A 51 4.55 -5.85 3.33
N GLY A 52 3.55 -6.60 3.80
CA GLY A 52 2.39 -6.03 4.49
C GLY A 52 2.73 -5.40 5.84
N ILE A 53 3.61 -6.03 6.62
CA ILE A 53 4.10 -5.49 7.89
C ILE A 53 4.88 -4.19 7.64
N PHE A 54 5.77 -4.18 6.65
CA PHE A 54 6.59 -3.01 6.34
C PHE A 54 5.81 -1.87 5.72
N ALA A 55 4.76 -2.15 4.93
CA ALA A 55 3.85 -1.12 4.46
C ALA A 55 3.11 -0.42 5.63
N ARG A 56 2.75 -1.19 6.67
CA ARG A 56 2.18 -0.62 7.90
C ARG A 56 3.22 0.20 8.69
N ILE A 57 4.42 -0.33 8.87
CA ILE A 57 5.50 0.39 9.56
C ILE A 57 5.83 1.70 8.83
N ALA A 58 5.88 1.70 7.50
CA ALA A 58 6.09 2.92 6.71
C ALA A 58 4.96 3.95 6.93
N ALA A 59 3.71 3.49 7.01
CA ALA A 59 2.56 4.33 7.30
C ALA A 59 2.62 4.94 8.71
N GLU A 60 2.95 4.13 9.73
CA GLU A 60 3.11 4.61 11.12
C GLU A 60 4.28 5.60 11.22
N ALA A 61 5.43 5.26 10.64
CA ALA A 61 6.61 6.11 10.65
C ALA A 61 6.40 7.48 9.99
N THR A 62 5.60 7.55 8.90
CA THR A 62 5.32 8.87 8.28
C THR A 62 4.41 9.74 9.13
N VAL A 63 3.50 9.15 9.91
CA VAL A 63 2.60 9.91 10.80
C VAL A 63 3.37 10.36 12.03
N GLU A 64 4.22 9.50 12.60
CA GLU A 64 5.12 9.87 13.70
C GLU A 64 6.08 10.99 13.30
N ALA A 65 6.69 10.90 12.11
CA ALA A 65 7.63 11.90 11.61
C ALA A 65 6.97 13.25 11.27
N ALA A 66 5.69 13.25 10.88
CA ALA A 66 4.94 14.47 10.61
C ALA A 66 4.71 15.29 11.89
N GLY A 67 4.63 14.63 13.05
CA GLY A 67 4.42 15.30 14.34
C GLY A 67 3.24 16.27 14.33
N GLU A 68 3.42 17.42 14.98
CA GLU A 68 2.44 18.52 14.97
C GLU A 68 2.49 19.35 13.67
N ASP A 69 3.60 19.29 12.95
CA ASP A 69 3.85 20.07 11.72
C ASP A 69 3.07 19.53 10.49
N GLY A 70 2.59 18.29 10.58
CA GLY A 70 1.58 17.71 9.68
C GLY A 70 2.08 17.29 8.29
N GLU A 71 3.38 17.36 8.00
CA GLU A 71 3.92 16.97 6.69
C GLU A 71 3.97 15.44 6.50
N ILE A 72 2.95 14.88 5.85
CA ILE A 72 2.93 13.45 5.49
C ILE A 72 3.69 13.22 4.17
N ARG A 73 4.86 12.59 4.27
CA ARG A 73 5.72 12.29 3.10
C ARG A 73 5.38 11.00 2.37
N ASN A 74 4.82 10.01 3.07
CA ASN A 74 4.34 8.78 2.47
C ASN A 74 2.80 8.81 2.36
N PRO A 75 2.22 8.82 1.14
CA PRO A 75 0.77 8.82 0.94
C PRO A 75 0.20 7.41 1.16
N TYR A 76 0.34 6.90 2.39
CA TYR A 76 0.06 5.50 2.74
C TYR A 76 -1.37 5.07 2.40
N TRP A 77 -2.32 6.01 2.40
CA TRP A 77 -3.73 5.75 2.07
C TRP A 77 -3.93 5.22 0.65
N ARG A 78 -3.00 5.51 -0.28
CA ARG A 78 -3.02 5.01 -1.66
C ARG A 78 -2.63 3.54 -1.79
N THR A 79 -2.08 2.93 -0.73
CA THR A 79 -1.72 1.51 -0.71
C THR A 79 -2.87 0.67 -0.16
N LEU A 80 -3.41 -0.20 -0.99
CA LEU A 80 -4.53 -1.07 -0.68
C LEU A 80 -4.07 -2.50 -0.40
N LYS A 81 -4.90 -3.27 0.28
CA LYS A 81 -4.78 -4.73 0.29
C LYS A 81 -5.20 -5.30 -1.06
N ALA A 82 -4.90 -6.57 -1.27
CA ALA A 82 -5.32 -7.30 -2.47
C ALA A 82 -6.83 -7.14 -2.73
N GLY A 83 -7.19 -6.93 -4.00
CA GLY A 83 -8.58 -6.73 -4.43
C GLY A 83 -9.14 -5.34 -4.16
N GLY A 84 -8.29 -4.32 -3.97
CA GLY A 84 -8.71 -2.94 -3.76
C GLY A 84 -9.29 -2.66 -2.37
N VAL A 85 -9.02 -3.53 -1.41
CA VAL A 85 -9.57 -3.45 -0.05
C VAL A 85 -8.76 -2.44 0.78
N ILE A 86 -9.44 -1.55 1.50
CA ILE A 86 -8.83 -0.61 2.45
C ILE A 86 -8.11 -1.38 3.58
N ASN A 87 -7.02 -0.82 4.10
CA ASN A 87 -6.27 -1.43 5.18
C ASN A 87 -6.65 -0.85 6.54
N GLU A 88 -7.48 -1.57 7.30
CA GLU A 88 -7.95 -1.14 8.62
C GLU A 88 -6.84 -0.95 9.67
N LYS A 89 -5.62 -1.43 9.39
CA LYS A 89 -4.46 -1.32 10.29
C LYS A 89 -3.60 -0.09 10.04
N TYR A 90 -3.93 0.73 9.05
CA TYR A 90 -3.21 1.98 8.84
C TYR A 90 -3.60 3.06 9.85
N PRO A 91 -2.75 4.08 10.05
CA PRO A 91 -3.04 5.19 10.94
C PRO A 91 -4.40 5.84 10.62
N GLY A 92 -5.18 6.11 11.67
CA GLY A 92 -6.56 6.60 11.58
C GLY A 92 -7.60 5.56 11.15
N GLY A 93 -7.20 4.31 10.90
CA GLY A 93 -8.09 3.21 10.58
C GLY A 93 -8.81 3.37 9.23
N VAL A 94 -9.91 2.62 9.09
CA VAL A 94 -10.70 2.57 7.85
C VAL A 94 -11.25 3.94 7.46
N GLU A 95 -11.75 4.70 8.43
CA GLU A 95 -12.46 5.95 8.15
C GLU A 95 -11.52 7.03 7.61
N LEU A 96 -10.33 7.20 8.22
CA LEU A 96 -9.37 8.19 7.73
C LEU A 96 -8.83 7.79 6.34
N GLN A 97 -8.49 6.51 6.14
CA GLN A 97 -8.02 6.06 4.83
C GLN A 97 -9.10 6.26 3.75
N ARG A 98 -10.37 5.97 4.08
CA ARG A 98 -11.51 6.20 3.18
C ARG A 98 -11.65 7.69 2.84
N GLU A 99 -11.63 8.57 3.82
CA GLU A 99 -11.76 10.01 3.62
C GLU A 99 -10.64 10.55 2.71
N LEU A 100 -9.40 10.13 2.93
CA LEU A 100 -8.26 10.56 2.11
C LEU A 100 -8.37 10.06 0.67
N LEU A 101 -8.82 8.82 0.46
CA LEU A 101 -9.09 8.28 -0.88
C LEU A 101 -10.25 9.02 -1.57
N GLU A 102 -11.33 9.31 -0.85
CA GLU A 102 -12.48 10.05 -1.38
C GLU A 102 -12.10 11.50 -1.75
N LYS A 103 -11.22 12.15 -0.98
CA LYS A 103 -10.64 13.47 -1.31
C LYS A 103 -9.83 13.46 -2.61
N GLU A 104 -9.23 12.33 -2.96
CA GLU A 104 -8.55 12.13 -4.25
C GLU A 104 -9.48 11.64 -5.36
N GLY A 105 -10.80 11.64 -5.12
CA GLY A 105 -11.81 11.31 -6.10
C GLY A 105 -12.01 9.80 -6.33
N HIS A 106 -11.55 8.95 -5.40
CA HIS A 106 -11.87 7.54 -5.41
C HIS A 106 -13.26 7.30 -4.82
N LYS A 107 -14.03 6.39 -5.44
CA LYS A 107 -15.28 5.92 -4.86
C LYS A 107 -15.00 4.72 -3.98
N VAL A 108 -15.43 4.75 -2.72
CA VAL A 108 -15.28 3.64 -1.78
C VAL A 108 -16.65 3.07 -1.45
N GLU A 109 -16.80 1.75 -1.54
CA GLU A 109 -18.03 1.05 -1.20
C GLU A 109 -17.79 -0.01 -0.13
N ARG A 110 -18.81 -0.21 0.72
CA ARG A 110 -18.80 -1.27 1.71
C ARG A 110 -19.28 -2.58 1.07
N ARG A 111 -18.41 -3.58 1.06
CA ARG A 111 -18.72 -4.96 0.65
C ARG A 111 -18.67 -5.88 1.87
N GLY A 112 -19.82 -6.07 2.49
CA GLY A 112 -19.96 -6.82 3.75
C GLY A 112 -19.26 -6.11 4.92
N LYS A 113 -18.21 -6.74 5.46
CA LYS A 113 -17.39 -6.16 6.55
C LYS A 113 -16.19 -5.35 6.05
N LYS A 114 -15.94 -5.29 4.74
CA LYS A 114 -14.77 -4.64 4.14
C LYS A 114 -15.18 -3.39 3.37
N TYR A 115 -14.28 -2.42 3.28
CA TYR A 115 -14.39 -1.29 2.38
C TYR A 115 -13.44 -1.47 1.20
N VAL A 116 -13.92 -1.17 0.00
CA VAL A 116 -13.23 -1.45 -1.27
C VAL A 116 -13.30 -0.21 -2.15
N VAL A 117 -12.17 0.16 -2.74
CA VAL A 117 -12.12 1.17 -3.80
C VAL A 117 -12.74 0.59 -5.06
N VAL A 118 -13.82 1.19 -5.53
CA VAL A 118 -14.51 0.82 -6.77
C VAL A 118 -13.59 1.12 -7.95
N ASP A 119 -13.58 0.22 -8.94
CA ASP A 119 -12.76 0.33 -10.15
C ASP A 119 -11.27 0.59 -9.87
N TYR A 120 -10.75 0.11 -8.73
CA TYR A 120 -9.36 0.34 -8.33
C TYR A 120 -8.36 -0.08 -9.42
N ARG A 121 -8.72 -1.08 -10.24
CA ARG A 121 -7.92 -1.58 -11.35
C ARG A 121 -7.68 -0.54 -12.45
N GLU A 122 -8.65 0.33 -12.70
CA GLU A 122 -8.53 1.42 -13.68
C GLU A 122 -7.64 2.56 -13.17
N ARG A 123 -7.39 2.58 -11.86
CA ARG A 123 -6.56 3.57 -11.17
C ARG A 123 -5.29 2.96 -10.57
N LEU A 124 -4.88 1.78 -11.04
CA LEU A 124 -3.67 1.12 -10.57
C LEU A 124 -2.42 1.85 -11.08
N PHE A 125 -1.56 2.24 -10.14
CA PHE A 125 -0.21 2.69 -10.45
C PHE A 125 0.68 1.49 -10.80
N THR A 126 1.50 1.65 -11.84
CA THR A 126 2.46 0.64 -12.30
C THR A 126 3.88 1.17 -12.09
N PHE A 127 4.72 0.37 -11.44
CA PHE A 127 6.14 0.64 -11.16
C PHE A 127 7.06 0.31 -12.33
#